data_AF-E4Y835-F1
#
_entry.id   AF-E4Y835-F1
#
_cell.length_a   1.000
_cell.length_b   1.000
_cell.length_c   1.000
_cell.angle_alpha   90.00
_cell.angle_beta   90.00
_cell.angle_gamma   90.00
#
_symmetry.space_group_name_H-M   'P 1'
#
loop_
_entity.id
_entity.type
_entity.pdbx_description
1 polymer ?
#
loop_
_entity_poly.entity_id
_entity_poly.type
_entity_poly.pdbx_seq_one_letter_code
_entity_poly.pdbx_strand_id
1 'polypeptide(L)'
;MKLPALGAVLLGTGLEAIKVSEKTCRTIGDCGFLQARCDTHFGCFAYALGQSDENPCYCTCIAGFVELETPSTFDGVTYNSTCEFETACDRHKETLTGGDCGVHAFCDESTGAAQCHCEDGFVNWSDGSGCVRHNPCLGVTCSTTGSDCFDDSGSPKCICSDNTDAYVLTSGTWAPSETEFFDVDAADVTCRPSTGCIDVTCGDNQHCVFGRDSDDLPVNYCRCDRGFVSINDTSNQVIYDGTIPDMVCENLDECSSHLFNSCDVGQRCLDSHGTYSCTCDRGYVVDPGKF
;
A
#
# COMPACT_ATOMS: atom_id res chain seq x y z
N MET A 1 37.41 30.27 61.50
CA MET A 1 37.23 29.08 60.64
C MET A 1 38.57 28.81 59.98
N LYS A 2 39.48 28.10 60.66
CA LYS A 2 39.72 26.64 60.59
C LYS A 2 40.06 26.18 59.16
N LEU A 3 41.36 26.20 58.86
CA LEU A 3 42.01 25.13 58.09
C LEU A 3 42.12 23.87 58.98
N PRO A 4 41.97 22.69 58.37
CA PRO A 4 42.92 21.58 58.51
C PRO A 4 43.34 21.06 57.10
N ALA A 5 44.54 20.58 56.78
CA ALA A 5 45.46 19.59 57.36
C ALA A 5 45.07 18.11 57.15
N LEU A 6 45.89 17.44 56.33
CA LEU A 6 46.22 16.00 56.19
C LEU A 6 45.21 14.97 55.66
N GLY A 7 45.69 14.16 54.70
CA GLY A 7 45.14 12.85 54.29
C GLY A 7 45.82 12.36 52.99
N ALA A 8 47.04 11.84 53.08
CA ALA A 8 47.33 10.41 52.92
C ALA A 8 47.57 9.97 51.45
N VAL A 9 48.82 9.55 51.18
CA VAL A 9 49.20 8.73 50.03
C VAL A 9 48.37 7.44 50.09
N LEU A 10 47.53 7.21 49.07
CA LEU A 10 47.02 5.88 48.75
C LEU A 10 47.70 5.41 47.46
N LEU A 11 48.73 4.59 47.63
CA LEU A 11 49.10 3.56 46.67
C LEU A 11 47.95 2.55 46.63
N GLY A 12 47.18 2.58 45.55
CA GLY A 12 46.14 1.61 45.22
C GLY A 12 46.11 1.48 43.71
N THR A 13 46.65 0.37 43.21
CA THR A 13 46.77 -0.05 41.82
C THR A 13 45.40 -0.17 41.16
N GLY A 14 44.93 0.86 40.46
CA GLY A 14 43.99 0.67 39.36
C GLY A 14 44.83 0.34 38.13
N LEU A 15 44.79 -0.89 37.63
CA LEU A 15 45.29 -1.17 36.29
C LEU A 15 44.46 -0.31 35.32
N GLU A 16 45.08 0.68 34.68
CA GLU A 16 44.47 1.34 33.52
C GLU A 16 44.26 0.25 32.46
N ALA A 17 42.99 0.07 32.06
CA ALA A 17 42.64 -0.91 31.04
C ALA A 17 43.18 -0.43 29.68
N ILE A 18 43.86 -1.32 28.96
CA ILE A 18 44.65 -0.99 27.75
C ILE A 18 43.82 -1.27 26.49
N LYS A 19 43.80 -0.35 25.51
CA LYS A 19 43.24 -0.65 24.18
C LYS A 19 44.17 -1.55 23.38
N VAL A 20 43.64 -2.40 22.49
CA VAL A 20 44.49 -3.18 21.56
C VAL A 20 45.41 -2.24 20.77
N SER A 21 44.89 -1.11 20.28
CA SER A 21 45.69 -0.10 19.57
C SER A 21 46.78 0.58 20.43
N GLU A 22 46.71 0.46 21.75
CA GLU A 22 47.66 1.06 22.69
C GLU A 22 48.69 0.04 23.21
N LYS A 23 48.48 -1.26 22.93
CA LYS A 23 49.41 -2.32 23.31
C LYS A 23 50.65 -2.29 22.42
N THR A 24 51.80 -2.04 23.04
CA THR A 24 53.09 -2.10 22.35
C THR A 24 53.50 -3.55 22.05
N CYS A 25 54.23 -3.74 20.96
CA CYS A 25 54.68 -5.06 20.49
C CYS A 25 56.07 -4.98 19.85
N ARG A 26 56.78 -6.10 19.86
CA ARG A 26 58.10 -6.29 19.22
C ARG A 26 58.11 -7.45 18.25
N THR A 27 57.29 -8.47 18.49
CA THR A 27 57.17 -9.66 17.64
C THR A 27 55.74 -9.85 17.14
N ILE A 28 55.60 -10.64 16.05
CA ILE A 28 54.30 -11.02 15.49
C ILE A 28 53.43 -11.75 16.54
N GLY A 29 54.05 -12.47 17.49
CA GLY A 29 53.34 -13.24 18.52
C GLY A 29 52.75 -12.39 19.65
N ASP A 30 53.25 -11.18 19.87
CA ASP A 30 52.90 -10.35 21.04
C ASP A 30 51.43 -9.88 21.02
N CYS A 31 50.81 -9.90 19.85
CA CYS A 31 49.42 -9.48 19.62
C CYS A 31 48.48 -10.65 19.27
N GLY A 32 49.01 -11.86 19.04
CA GLY A 32 48.27 -12.95 18.42
C GLY A 32 47.06 -13.42 19.24
N PHE A 33 47.16 -13.35 20.58
CA PHE A 33 46.07 -13.72 21.49
C PHE A 33 44.89 -12.72 21.47
N LEU A 34 45.09 -11.53 20.89
CA LEU A 34 44.05 -10.51 20.70
C LEU A 34 43.47 -10.54 19.28
N GLN A 35 43.75 -11.58 18.47
CA GLN A 35 43.41 -11.59 17.04
C GLN A 35 43.96 -10.34 16.32
N ALA A 36 45.13 -9.90 16.76
CA ALA A 36 45.86 -8.74 16.25
C ALA A 36 47.26 -9.15 15.79
N ARG A 37 47.87 -8.31 14.97
CA ARG A 37 49.27 -8.43 14.54
C ARG A 37 50.06 -7.20 14.99
N CYS A 38 51.36 -7.37 15.19
CA CYS A 38 52.23 -6.24 15.44
C CYS A 38 52.38 -5.41 14.17
N ASP A 39 51.96 -4.14 14.20
CA ASP A 39 52.13 -3.24 13.08
C ASP A 39 53.57 -2.73 13.03
N THR A 40 54.33 -3.24 12.05
CA THR A 40 55.75 -2.91 11.83
C THR A 40 55.95 -1.95 10.66
N HIS A 41 54.96 -1.12 10.34
CA HIS A 41 55.07 -0.08 9.29
C HIS A 41 56.26 0.87 9.52
N PHE A 42 56.60 1.65 8.47
CA PHE A 42 57.78 2.52 8.41
C PHE A 42 57.88 3.46 9.63
N GLY A 43 58.78 3.13 10.55
CA GLY A 43 59.10 3.97 11.70
C GLY A 43 59.50 3.20 12.96
N CYS A 44 58.94 2.02 13.21
CA CYS A 44 59.16 1.32 14.48
C CYS A 44 60.17 0.15 14.39
N PHE A 45 60.91 0.01 13.28
CA PHE A 45 61.83 -1.10 13.05
C PHE A 45 62.95 -1.19 14.10
N ALA A 46 63.50 -0.05 14.53
CA ALA A 46 64.51 0.00 15.59
C ALA A 46 63.94 -0.47 16.93
N TYR A 47 62.67 -0.18 17.22
CA TYR A 47 61.96 -0.68 18.40
C TYR A 47 61.72 -2.19 18.32
N ALA A 48 61.22 -2.69 17.18
CA ALA A 48 60.99 -4.11 16.95
C ALA A 48 62.27 -4.96 17.10
N LEU A 49 63.42 -4.43 16.69
CA LEU A 49 64.74 -5.07 16.84
C LEU A 49 65.37 -4.91 18.23
N GLY A 50 64.73 -4.18 19.15
CA GLY A 50 65.30 -3.86 20.47
C GLY A 50 66.53 -2.94 20.42
N GLN A 51 66.67 -2.16 19.35
CA GLN A 51 67.79 -1.23 19.12
C GLN A 51 67.47 0.19 19.60
N SER A 52 66.21 0.50 19.92
CA SER A 52 65.73 1.80 20.40
C SER A 52 64.45 1.64 21.20
N ASP A 53 64.23 2.47 22.22
CA ASP A 53 62.92 2.59 22.91
C ASP A 53 62.06 3.73 22.32
N GLU A 54 62.59 4.49 21.36
CA GLU A 54 61.86 5.52 20.62
C GLU A 54 60.98 4.90 19.51
N ASN A 55 59.79 5.46 19.32
CA ASN A 55 58.80 5.10 18.30
C ASN A 55 58.33 3.62 18.35
N PRO A 56 57.57 3.22 19.40
CA PRO A 56 57.12 1.85 19.60
C PRO A 56 56.17 1.36 18.49
N CYS A 57 56.22 0.05 18.20
CA CYS A 57 55.21 -0.61 17.38
C CYS A 57 53.97 -0.92 18.23
N TYR A 58 52.79 -0.91 17.61
CA TYR A 58 51.51 -1.17 18.28
C TYR A 58 50.76 -2.32 17.63
N CYS A 59 49.91 -3.00 18.40
CA CYS A 59 49.03 -4.02 17.87
C CYS A 59 47.93 -3.41 16.99
N THR A 60 47.63 -4.07 15.88
CA THR A 60 46.50 -3.74 14.98
C THR A 60 45.71 -5.01 14.69
N CYS A 61 44.37 -4.90 14.62
CA CYS A 61 43.54 -6.05 14.32
C CYS A 61 43.92 -6.68 12.97
N ILE A 62 43.84 -8.01 12.89
CA ILE A 62 44.09 -8.71 11.62
C ILE A 62 42.94 -8.45 10.63
N ALA A 63 43.16 -8.77 9.35
CA ALA A 63 42.13 -8.57 8.33
C ALA A 63 40.84 -9.33 8.68
N GLY A 64 39.70 -8.65 8.58
CA GLY A 64 38.38 -9.19 8.98
C GLY A 64 38.06 -9.03 10.46
N PHE A 65 38.90 -8.33 11.24
CA PHE A 65 38.63 -8.02 12.63
C PHE A 65 38.67 -6.50 12.87
N VAL A 66 37.79 -6.03 13.75
CA VAL A 66 37.67 -4.61 14.14
C VAL A 66 37.82 -4.48 15.65
N GLU A 67 38.38 -3.37 16.11
CA GLU A 67 38.56 -3.11 17.54
C GLU A 67 37.25 -2.61 18.15
N LEU A 68 36.66 -3.39 19.06
CA LEU A 68 35.42 -3.05 19.77
C LEU A 68 35.70 -2.87 21.26
N GLU A 69 34.91 -2.04 21.95
CA GLU A 69 35.02 -1.82 23.41
C GLU A 69 34.43 -3.01 24.19
N THR A 70 35.15 -4.12 24.15
CA THR A 70 34.78 -5.41 24.72
C THR A 70 35.82 -5.80 25.78
N PRO A 71 35.58 -5.43 27.06
CA PRO A 71 36.58 -5.62 28.10
C PRO A 71 36.90 -7.10 28.34
N SER A 72 38.19 -7.43 28.35
CA SER A 72 38.66 -8.80 28.54
C SER A 72 39.96 -8.83 29.34
N THR A 73 40.24 -9.95 30.00
CA THR A 73 41.47 -10.13 30.78
C THR A 73 42.28 -11.30 30.22
N PHE A 74 43.51 -11.02 29.79
CA PHE A 74 44.45 -12.01 29.29
C PHE A 74 45.75 -11.92 30.09
N ASP A 75 46.20 -13.06 30.64
CA ASP A 75 47.43 -13.15 31.46
C ASP A 75 47.54 -12.10 32.57
N GLY A 76 46.40 -11.73 33.18
CA GLY A 76 46.34 -10.75 34.28
C GLY A 76 46.39 -9.29 33.83
N VAL A 77 46.42 -9.01 32.52
CA VAL A 77 46.27 -7.67 31.95
C VAL A 77 44.83 -7.48 31.49
N THR A 78 44.20 -6.39 31.93
CA THR A 78 42.86 -6.01 31.50
C THR A 78 42.94 -5.12 30.27
N TYR A 79 42.23 -5.52 29.22
CA TYR A 79 42.01 -4.73 28.02
C TYR A 79 40.59 -4.16 28.05
N ASN A 80 40.41 -2.92 27.59
CA ASN A 80 39.09 -2.31 27.42
C ASN A 80 38.52 -2.53 26.01
N SER A 81 39.33 -3.03 25.09
CA SER A 81 38.93 -3.42 23.74
C SER A 81 39.53 -4.77 23.34
N THR A 82 38.87 -5.46 22.41
CA THR A 82 39.43 -6.62 21.69
C THR A 82 39.16 -6.50 20.20
N CYS A 83 39.95 -7.20 19.40
CA CYS A 83 39.61 -7.39 17.98
C CYS A 83 38.54 -8.46 17.88
N GLU A 84 37.36 -8.10 17.39
CA GLU A 84 36.27 -9.03 17.13
C GLU A 84 36.08 -9.23 15.63
N PHE A 85 35.63 -10.41 15.23
CA PHE A 85 35.41 -10.74 13.83
C PHE A 85 34.25 -9.89 13.29
N GLU A 86 34.49 -9.18 12.21
CA GLU A 86 33.48 -8.38 11.52
C GLU A 86 32.93 -9.19 10.36
N THR A 87 31.64 -9.55 10.46
CA THR A 87 30.94 -10.29 9.41
C THR A 87 30.79 -9.44 8.15
N ALA A 88 30.45 -10.05 7.00
CA ALA A 88 30.19 -9.29 5.78
C ALA A 88 28.98 -8.37 5.97
N CYS A 89 27.97 -8.81 6.71
CA CYS A 89 26.78 -8.07 7.09
C CYS A 89 27.11 -6.89 8.00
N ASP A 90 28.01 -7.07 8.98
CA ASP A 90 28.43 -5.97 9.85
C ASP A 90 29.13 -4.87 9.06
N ARG A 91 29.99 -5.25 8.10
CA ARG A 91 30.62 -4.30 7.18
C ARG A 91 29.61 -3.63 6.23
N HIS A 92 28.58 -4.37 5.82
CA HIS A 92 27.55 -3.87 4.89
C HIS A 92 26.66 -2.82 5.54
N LYS A 93 26.39 -2.93 6.85
CA LYS A 93 25.63 -1.93 7.63
C LYS A 93 26.17 -0.52 7.46
N GLU A 94 27.50 -0.33 7.47
CA GLU A 94 28.13 0.99 7.31
C GLU A 94 27.90 1.61 5.92
N THR A 95 27.59 0.80 4.92
CA THR A 95 27.32 1.25 3.54
C THR A 95 25.84 1.56 3.30
N LEU A 96 24.95 1.16 4.21
CA LEU A 96 23.51 1.32 4.08
C LEU A 96 23.03 2.65 4.66
N THR A 97 22.10 3.31 3.95
CA THR A 97 21.45 4.51 4.47
C THR A 97 20.47 4.09 5.58
N GLY A 98 20.88 4.23 6.84
CA GLY A 98 20.10 3.77 8.00
C GLY A 98 20.80 2.72 8.86
N GLY A 99 21.98 2.24 8.45
CA GLY A 99 22.83 1.37 9.27
C GLY A 99 22.41 -0.10 9.35
N ASP A 100 21.36 -0.51 8.65
CA ASP A 100 20.89 -1.91 8.56
C ASP A 100 20.07 -2.13 7.29
N CYS A 101 19.68 -3.37 6.99
CA CYS A 101 18.89 -3.76 5.82
C CYS A 101 17.47 -3.15 5.75
N GLY A 102 17.06 -2.38 6.76
CA GLY A 102 15.74 -1.75 6.86
C GLY A 102 14.71 -2.62 7.59
N VAL A 103 13.50 -2.10 7.76
CA VAL A 103 12.42 -2.83 8.45
C VAL A 103 11.99 -4.05 7.65
N HIS A 104 11.69 -5.15 8.34
CA HIS A 104 11.28 -6.44 7.75
C HIS A 104 12.28 -7.02 6.75
N ALA A 105 13.56 -6.71 6.94
CA ALA A 105 14.65 -7.23 6.15
C ALA A 105 15.72 -7.85 7.06
N PHE A 106 16.41 -8.84 6.55
CA PHE A 106 17.55 -9.48 7.20
C PHE A 106 18.74 -9.52 6.25
N CYS A 107 19.94 -9.55 6.81
CA CYS A 107 21.17 -9.71 6.04
C CYS A 107 21.53 -11.21 5.93
N ASP A 108 21.78 -11.68 4.72
CA ASP A 108 22.26 -13.02 4.41
C ASP A 108 23.70 -12.98 3.85
N GLU A 109 24.49 -13.97 4.25
CA GLU A 109 25.89 -14.14 3.82
C GLU A 109 26.11 -15.46 3.06
N SER A 110 25.05 -16.23 2.79
CA SER A 110 25.14 -17.56 2.17
C SER A 110 25.86 -17.56 0.81
N THR A 111 25.87 -16.42 0.12
CA THR A 111 26.52 -16.22 -1.18
C THR A 111 28.00 -15.81 -1.08
N GLY A 112 28.53 -15.61 0.13
CA GLY A 112 29.87 -15.10 0.38
C GLY A 112 29.97 -13.56 0.32
N ALA A 113 28.86 -12.87 0.07
CA ALA A 113 28.72 -11.42 0.19
C ALA A 113 27.43 -11.11 0.98
N ALA A 114 27.42 -9.97 1.67
CA ALA A 114 26.23 -9.48 2.35
C ALA A 114 25.14 -9.09 1.35
N GLN A 115 23.95 -9.65 1.52
CA GLN A 115 22.75 -9.32 0.76
C GLN A 115 21.58 -9.08 1.71
N CYS A 116 20.82 -8.01 1.48
CA CYS A 116 19.59 -7.77 2.22
C CYS A 116 18.41 -8.50 1.55
N HIS A 117 17.69 -9.30 2.33
CA HIS A 117 16.49 -10.03 1.90
C HIS A 117 15.31 -9.63 2.76
N CYS A 118 14.12 -9.63 2.18
CA CYS A 118 12.89 -9.41 2.93
C CYS A 118 12.50 -10.65 3.72
N GLU A 119 11.93 -10.44 4.91
CA GLU A 119 11.20 -11.47 5.65
C GLU A 119 10.06 -12.04 4.80
N ASP A 120 9.63 -13.27 5.11
CA ASP A 120 8.51 -13.91 4.42
C ASP A 120 7.26 -13.00 4.44
N GLY A 121 6.65 -12.80 3.27
CA GLY A 121 5.48 -11.93 3.10
C GLY A 121 5.82 -10.45 2.89
N PHE A 122 7.10 -10.08 2.76
CA PHE A 122 7.52 -8.73 2.43
C PHE A 122 8.27 -8.68 1.09
N VAL A 123 8.22 -7.52 0.42
CA VAL A 123 8.90 -7.25 -0.86
C VAL A 123 9.68 -5.95 -0.78
N ASN A 124 10.75 -5.86 -1.59
CA ASN A 124 11.59 -4.67 -1.66
C ASN A 124 10.75 -3.45 -2.04
N TRP A 125 10.87 -2.40 -1.23
CA TRP A 125 10.26 -1.12 -1.53
C TRP A 125 11.09 -0.36 -2.58
N SER A 126 10.41 0.33 -3.49
CA SER A 126 11.00 0.87 -4.72
C SER A 126 12.09 1.94 -4.51
N ASP A 127 12.18 2.53 -3.32
CA ASP A 127 13.20 3.56 -3.01
C ASP A 127 14.41 3.02 -2.22
N GLY A 128 14.44 1.72 -1.91
CA GLY A 128 15.53 1.09 -1.16
C GLY A 128 15.48 1.28 0.36
N SER A 129 14.39 1.81 0.94
CA SER A 129 14.25 2.03 2.39
C SER A 129 13.87 0.78 3.22
N GLY A 130 13.92 -0.42 2.62
CA GLY A 130 13.60 -1.70 3.28
C GLY A 130 12.48 -2.46 2.60
N CYS A 131 11.78 -3.30 3.37
CA CYS A 131 10.77 -4.21 2.86
C CYS A 131 9.37 -3.80 3.34
N VAL A 132 8.40 -3.81 2.44
CA VAL A 132 6.98 -3.59 2.75
C VAL A 132 6.20 -4.87 2.61
N ARG A 133 5.06 -4.97 3.29
CA ARG A 133 4.18 -6.12 3.12
C ARG A 133 3.86 -6.29 1.63
N HIS A 134 4.00 -7.51 1.14
CA HIS A 134 3.57 -7.86 -0.21
C HIS A 134 2.08 -7.52 -0.33
N ASN A 135 1.74 -6.57 -1.22
CA ASN A 135 0.36 -6.30 -1.56
C ASN A 135 -0.01 -7.18 -2.76
N PRO A 136 -0.70 -8.32 -2.57
CA PRO A 136 -1.06 -9.20 -3.67
C PRO A 136 -2.01 -8.54 -4.68
N CYS A 137 -2.69 -7.45 -4.29
CA CYS A 137 -3.58 -6.69 -5.16
C CYS A 137 -2.86 -5.66 -6.05
N LEU A 138 -1.55 -5.46 -5.88
CA LEU A 138 -0.81 -4.50 -6.68
C LEU A 138 -0.73 -4.97 -8.15
N GLY A 139 -1.39 -4.24 -9.05
CA GLY A 139 -1.45 -4.58 -10.48
C GLY A 139 -2.48 -5.67 -10.82
N VAL A 140 -3.31 -6.10 -9.86
CA VAL A 140 -4.41 -7.02 -10.09
C VAL A 140 -5.65 -6.25 -10.51
N THR A 141 -6.31 -6.72 -11.56
CA THR A 141 -7.63 -6.27 -11.99
C THR A 141 -8.58 -7.45 -11.98
N CYS A 142 -9.70 -7.32 -11.29
CA CYS A 142 -10.75 -8.33 -11.22
C CYS A 142 -11.49 -8.48 -12.56
N SER A 143 -12.03 -9.67 -12.81
CA SER A 143 -12.70 -10.04 -14.07
C SER A 143 -13.98 -9.24 -14.37
N THR A 144 -14.71 -8.81 -13.33
CA THR A 144 -15.95 -8.03 -13.46
C THR A 144 -15.74 -6.57 -13.05
N THR A 145 -16.41 -5.66 -13.75
CA THR A 145 -16.51 -4.25 -13.33
C THR A 145 -17.29 -4.12 -12.01
N GLY A 146 -17.00 -3.07 -11.25
CA GLY A 146 -17.63 -2.86 -9.93
C GLY A 146 -17.17 -3.89 -8.89
N SER A 147 -15.92 -4.33 -9.00
CA SER A 147 -15.28 -5.17 -7.99
C SER A 147 -13.92 -4.64 -7.62
N ASP A 148 -13.54 -4.88 -6.37
CA ASP A 148 -12.28 -4.48 -5.77
C ASP A 148 -11.45 -5.71 -5.42
N CYS A 149 -10.12 -5.56 -5.47
CA CYS A 149 -9.23 -6.61 -5.03
C CYS A 149 -9.10 -6.61 -3.50
N PHE A 150 -9.08 -7.81 -2.93
CA PHE A 150 -8.93 -8.09 -1.52
C PHE A 150 -7.72 -9.02 -1.28
N ASP A 151 -6.93 -8.72 -0.25
CA ASP A 151 -5.83 -9.57 0.21
C ASP A 151 -6.37 -10.69 1.12
N ASP A 152 -6.57 -11.88 0.56
CA ASP A 152 -6.90 -13.09 1.29
C ASP A 152 -5.62 -13.83 1.69
N SER A 153 -5.06 -13.45 2.84
CA SER A 153 -3.91 -14.11 3.45
C SER A 153 -2.69 -14.23 2.52
N GLY A 154 -2.41 -13.19 1.73
CA GLY A 154 -1.31 -13.11 0.76
C GLY A 154 -1.69 -13.53 -0.66
N SER A 155 -2.95 -13.89 -0.93
CA SER A 155 -3.46 -14.19 -2.26
C SER A 155 -4.51 -13.16 -2.69
N PRO A 156 -4.48 -12.67 -3.94
CA PRO A 156 -5.49 -11.73 -4.40
C PRO A 156 -6.81 -12.47 -4.66
N LYS A 157 -7.88 -11.98 -4.04
CA LYS A 157 -9.27 -12.34 -4.32
C LYS A 157 -10.03 -11.09 -4.76
N CYS A 158 -11.18 -11.28 -5.36
CA CYS A 158 -12.06 -10.19 -5.75
C CYS A 158 -13.33 -10.22 -4.91
N ILE A 159 -13.85 -9.04 -4.62
CA ILE A 159 -15.13 -8.81 -3.93
C ILE A 159 -15.88 -7.72 -4.68
N CYS A 160 -17.20 -7.80 -4.75
CA CYS A 160 -17.99 -6.72 -5.33
C CYS A 160 -17.85 -5.43 -4.50
N SER A 161 -17.77 -4.29 -5.18
CA SER A 161 -17.64 -2.98 -4.55
C SER A 161 -18.88 -2.63 -3.72
N ASP A 162 -18.77 -1.60 -2.88
CA ASP A 162 -19.87 -1.13 -2.04
C ASP A 162 -21.19 -0.96 -2.84
N ASN A 163 -22.31 -1.36 -2.21
CA ASN A 163 -23.65 -1.34 -2.79
C ASN A 163 -23.87 -2.28 -3.99
N THR A 164 -23.00 -3.26 -4.20
CA THR A 164 -23.19 -4.31 -5.21
C THR A 164 -23.06 -5.71 -4.62
N ASP A 165 -23.88 -6.64 -5.12
CA ASP A 165 -23.90 -8.05 -4.76
C ASP A 165 -23.34 -8.89 -5.91
N ALA A 166 -22.63 -9.97 -5.55
CA ALA A 166 -22.12 -10.94 -6.51
C ALA A 166 -23.23 -11.90 -6.99
N TYR A 167 -23.28 -12.14 -8.29
CA TYR A 167 -24.11 -13.16 -8.93
C TYR A 167 -23.21 -14.14 -9.69
N VAL A 168 -23.54 -15.43 -9.64
CA VAL A 168 -22.76 -16.52 -10.27
C VAL A 168 -23.60 -17.21 -11.34
N LEU A 169 -22.99 -17.48 -12.50
CA LEU A 169 -23.62 -18.17 -13.62
C LEU A 169 -23.43 -19.69 -13.50
N THR A 170 -24.50 -20.40 -13.13
CA THR A 170 -24.49 -21.86 -13.05
C THR A 170 -25.41 -22.46 -14.09
N SER A 171 -24.85 -23.28 -15.00
CA SER A 171 -25.62 -23.97 -16.05
C SER A 171 -26.51 -23.05 -16.89
N GLY A 172 -26.07 -21.82 -17.15
CA GLY A 172 -26.80 -20.83 -17.95
C GLY A 172 -27.80 -19.97 -17.17
N THR A 173 -27.87 -20.12 -15.85
CA THR A 173 -28.74 -19.31 -14.98
C THR A 173 -27.91 -18.54 -13.97
N TRP A 174 -28.15 -17.24 -13.84
CA TRP A 174 -27.55 -16.41 -12.80
C TRP A 174 -28.31 -16.56 -11.48
N ALA A 175 -27.59 -16.64 -10.38
CA ALA A 175 -28.14 -16.63 -9.03
C ALA A 175 -27.22 -15.83 -8.08
N PRO A 176 -27.73 -15.31 -6.96
CA PRO A 176 -26.87 -14.68 -5.95
C PRO A 176 -25.76 -15.62 -5.50
N SER A 177 -24.54 -15.10 -5.38
CA SER A 177 -23.39 -15.84 -4.89
C SER A 177 -23.60 -16.25 -3.42
N GLU A 178 -23.15 -17.46 -3.07
CA GLU A 178 -23.10 -17.91 -1.67
C GLU A 178 -21.83 -17.41 -0.95
N THR A 179 -20.83 -16.94 -1.70
CA THR A 179 -19.57 -16.41 -1.17
C THR A 179 -19.36 -14.95 -1.56
N GLU A 180 -18.78 -14.16 -0.66
CA GLU A 180 -18.45 -12.75 -0.90
C GLU A 180 -17.21 -12.60 -1.80
N PHE A 181 -16.28 -13.56 -1.73
CA PHE A 181 -15.03 -13.55 -2.47
C PHE A 181 -15.07 -14.51 -3.66
N PHE A 182 -14.41 -14.12 -4.75
CA PHE A 182 -14.22 -14.92 -5.96
C PHE A 182 -12.80 -14.77 -6.52
N ASP A 183 -12.43 -15.69 -7.42
CA ASP A 183 -11.10 -15.66 -8.06
C ASP A 183 -10.96 -14.49 -9.02
N VAL A 184 -9.72 -14.01 -9.20
CA VAL A 184 -9.42 -12.81 -10.02
C VAL A 184 -9.84 -12.96 -11.48
N ASP A 185 -9.89 -14.19 -11.97
CA ASP A 185 -10.23 -14.58 -13.34
C ASP A 185 -11.60 -15.29 -13.44
N ALA A 186 -12.44 -15.21 -12.40
CA ALA A 186 -13.78 -15.81 -12.39
C ALA A 186 -14.67 -15.16 -13.46
N ALA A 187 -14.83 -15.84 -14.60
CA ALA A 187 -15.62 -15.36 -15.73
C ALA A 187 -17.13 -15.60 -15.57
N ASP A 188 -17.50 -16.42 -14.59
CA ASP A 188 -18.86 -16.80 -14.23
C ASP A 188 -19.42 -15.93 -13.09
N VAL A 189 -18.74 -14.85 -12.70
CA VAL A 189 -19.18 -13.92 -11.65
C VAL A 189 -19.43 -12.53 -12.23
N THR A 190 -20.50 -11.88 -11.82
CA THR A 190 -20.79 -10.46 -12.11
C THR A 190 -21.25 -9.75 -10.86
N CYS A 191 -20.85 -8.49 -10.71
CA CYS A 191 -21.37 -7.61 -9.66
C CYS A 191 -22.58 -6.83 -10.17
N ARG A 192 -23.64 -6.76 -9.36
CA ARG A 192 -24.88 -6.04 -9.68
C ARG A 192 -25.36 -5.22 -8.48
N PRO A 193 -26.05 -4.08 -8.67
CA PRO A 193 -26.51 -3.26 -7.57
C PRO A 193 -27.38 -4.05 -6.57
N SER A 194 -27.02 -4.02 -5.28
CA SER A 194 -27.79 -4.65 -4.21
C SER A 194 -29.15 -3.95 -4.02
N THR A 195 -29.14 -2.63 -4.21
CA THR A 195 -30.33 -1.78 -4.22
C THR A 195 -30.23 -0.75 -5.34
N GLY A 196 -31.39 -0.29 -5.79
CA GLY A 196 -31.50 0.55 -6.95
C GLY A 196 -31.19 2.02 -6.72
N CYS A 197 -30.60 2.65 -7.73
CA CYS A 197 -30.43 4.09 -7.85
C CYS A 197 -29.66 4.76 -6.70
N ILE A 198 -28.79 4.02 -6.02
CA ILE A 198 -27.80 4.57 -5.10
C ILE A 198 -26.62 5.08 -5.91
N ASP A 199 -26.24 6.35 -5.70
CA ASP A 199 -25.13 7.02 -6.37
C ASP A 199 -25.20 7.02 -7.91
N VAL A 200 -26.42 6.91 -8.46
CA VAL A 200 -26.66 7.00 -9.90
C VAL A 200 -27.01 8.43 -10.29
N THR A 201 -26.24 9.00 -11.22
CA THR A 201 -26.54 10.29 -11.83
C THR A 201 -26.88 10.10 -13.30
N CYS A 202 -28.12 10.39 -13.68
CA CYS A 202 -28.57 10.39 -15.06
C CYS A 202 -28.43 11.78 -15.69
N GLY A 203 -28.64 11.87 -17.01
CA GLY A 203 -28.55 13.12 -17.75
C GLY A 203 -29.72 14.08 -17.49
N ASP A 204 -29.72 15.21 -18.19
CA ASP A 204 -30.79 16.22 -18.06
C ASP A 204 -32.16 15.63 -18.45
N ASN A 205 -33.19 15.99 -17.67
CA ASN A 205 -34.56 15.49 -17.80
C ASN A 205 -34.65 13.96 -17.76
N GLN A 206 -33.82 13.32 -16.93
CA GLN A 206 -33.82 11.89 -16.69
C GLN A 206 -33.82 11.58 -15.20
N HIS A 207 -34.37 10.42 -14.87
CA HIS A 207 -34.26 9.83 -13.54
C HIS A 207 -33.78 8.38 -13.63
N CYS A 208 -33.20 7.92 -12.53
CA CYS A 208 -32.86 6.52 -12.38
C CYS A 208 -34.10 5.68 -12.07
N VAL A 209 -34.18 4.50 -12.68
CA VAL A 209 -35.16 3.46 -12.40
C VAL A 209 -34.42 2.15 -12.13
N PHE A 210 -34.78 1.47 -11.04
CA PHE A 210 -34.28 0.14 -10.73
C PHE A 210 -35.15 -0.93 -11.37
N GLY A 211 -34.54 -1.90 -12.02
CA GLY A 211 -35.25 -2.97 -12.70
C GLY A 211 -34.39 -4.22 -12.85
N ARG A 212 -34.76 -5.05 -13.84
CA ARG A 212 -34.01 -6.26 -14.19
C ARG A 212 -33.73 -6.30 -15.69
N ASP A 213 -32.55 -6.76 -16.05
CA ASP A 213 -32.15 -6.98 -17.44
C ASP A 213 -32.75 -8.29 -18.00
N SER A 214 -32.35 -8.67 -19.22
CA SER A 214 -32.83 -9.88 -19.87
C SER A 214 -32.39 -11.18 -19.18
N ASP A 215 -31.36 -11.11 -18.34
CA ASP A 215 -30.82 -12.23 -17.57
C ASP A 215 -31.43 -12.29 -16.15
N ASP A 216 -32.49 -11.50 -15.91
CA ASP A 216 -33.16 -11.31 -14.62
C ASP A 216 -32.24 -10.72 -13.53
N LEU A 217 -31.13 -10.08 -13.91
CA LEU A 217 -30.19 -9.47 -12.98
C LEU A 217 -30.61 -8.04 -12.63
N PRO A 218 -30.43 -7.59 -11.36
CA PRO A 218 -30.77 -6.24 -10.95
C PRO A 218 -29.87 -5.23 -11.66
N VAL A 219 -30.46 -4.18 -12.22
CA VAL A 219 -29.74 -3.12 -12.93
C VAL A 219 -30.39 -1.76 -12.68
N ASN A 220 -29.57 -0.71 -12.80
CA ASN A 220 -30.03 0.67 -12.82
C ASN A 220 -30.19 1.12 -14.26
N TYR A 221 -31.29 1.79 -14.56
CA TYR A 221 -31.53 2.42 -15.84
C TYR A 221 -31.68 3.91 -15.68
N CYS A 222 -31.20 4.67 -16.65
CA CYS A 222 -31.58 6.06 -16.83
C CYS A 222 -32.73 6.14 -17.83
N ARG A 223 -33.79 6.85 -17.47
CA ARG A 223 -35.01 6.99 -18.26
C ARG A 223 -35.39 8.46 -18.33
N CYS A 224 -35.90 8.92 -19.47
CA CYS A 224 -36.44 10.28 -19.55
C CYS A 224 -37.57 10.49 -18.53
N ASP A 225 -37.62 11.69 -17.95
CA ASP A 225 -38.66 12.14 -17.06
C ASP A 225 -40.03 12.16 -17.73
N ARG A 226 -41.09 12.20 -16.92
CA ARG A 226 -42.43 12.41 -17.46
C ARG A 226 -42.50 13.75 -18.19
N GLY A 227 -43.17 13.77 -19.34
CA GLY A 227 -43.20 14.94 -20.23
C GLY A 227 -41.96 15.06 -21.13
N PHE A 228 -41.05 14.09 -21.09
CA PHE A 228 -39.90 14.04 -21.98
C PHE A 228 -39.81 12.70 -22.72
N VAL A 229 -39.28 12.75 -23.92
CA VAL A 229 -39.03 11.57 -24.76
C VAL A 229 -37.63 11.67 -25.37
N SER A 230 -36.97 10.51 -25.49
CA SER A 230 -35.66 10.45 -26.12
C SER A 230 -35.77 10.61 -27.64
N ILE A 231 -34.87 11.41 -28.21
CA ILE A 231 -34.76 11.63 -29.66
C ILE A 231 -33.76 10.67 -30.33
N ASN A 232 -32.88 10.06 -29.54
CA ASN A 232 -31.78 9.22 -30.03
C ASN A 232 -31.83 7.78 -29.50
N ASP A 233 -32.76 7.47 -28.59
CA ASP A 233 -33.03 6.11 -28.12
C ASP A 233 -34.54 5.80 -28.16
N THR A 234 -34.94 4.84 -28.99
CA THR A 234 -36.35 4.49 -29.17
C THR A 234 -37.01 3.82 -27.96
N SER A 235 -36.22 3.28 -27.04
CA SER A 235 -36.72 2.64 -25.82
C SER A 235 -36.95 3.63 -24.68
N ASN A 236 -36.49 4.88 -24.84
CA ASN A 236 -36.58 5.95 -23.84
C ASN A 236 -35.87 5.62 -22.52
N GLN A 237 -34.96 4.64 -22.54
CA GLN A 237 -34.32 4.07 -21.36
C GLN A 237 -33.00 3.38 -21.72
N VAL A 238 -31.96 3.56 -20.91
CA VAL A 238 -30.64 2.97 -21.12
C VAL A 238 -30.08 2.42 -19.81
N ILE A 239 -29.28 1.34 -19.87
CA ILE A 239 -28.63 0.78 -18.68
C ILE A 239 -27.53 1.75 -18.23
N TYR A 240 -27.47 2.03 -16.93
CA TYR A 240 -26.42 2.85 -16.34
C TYR A 240 -25.15 2.00 -16.14
N ASP A 241 -24.04 2.43 -16.76
CA ASP A 241 -22.75 1.73 -16.74
C ASP A 241 -21.69 2.40 -15.86
N GLY A 242 -22.10 3.37 -15.04
CA GLY A 242 -21.21 4.21 -14.24
C GLY A 242 -20.91 5.58 -14.87
N THR A 243 -21.45 5.86 -16.06
CA THR A 243 -21.35 7.16 -16.72
C THR A 243 -22.71 7.76 -17.04
N ILE A 244 -22.76 9.08 -17.25
CA ILE A 244 -23.96 9.76 -17.73
C ILE A 244 -24.22 9.26 -19.16
N PRO A 245 -25.39 8.69 -19.46
CA PRO A 245 -25.64 8.11 -20.77
C PRO A 245 -25.78 9.17 -21.85
N ASP A 246 -25.38 8.81 -23.07
CA ASP A 246 -25.63 9.60 -24.29
C ASP A 246 -27.08 9.43 -24.78
N MET A 247 -28.04 9.69 -23.90
CA MET A 247 -29.47 9.72 -24.20
C MET A 247 -29.96 11.16 -24.04
N VAL A 248 -30.54 11.73 -25.09
CA VAL A 248 -31.03 13.12 -25.09
C VAL A 248 -32.54 13.11 -24.96
N CYS A 249 -33.05 13.73 -23.90
CA CYS A 249 -34.48 13.83 -23.59
C CYS A 249 -35.00 15.23 -23.93
N GLU A 250 -35.91 15.31 -24.90
CA GLU A 250 -36.57 16.56 -25.30
C GLU A 250 -38.02 16.60 -24.80
N ASN A 251 -38.59 17.80 -24.73
CA ASN A 251 -39.99 18.00 -24.36
C ASN A 251 -40.89 17.20 -25.30
N LEU A 252 -41.73 16.34 -24.73
CA LEU A 252 -42.75 15.64 -25.48
C LEU A 252 -43.90 16.64 -25.75
N ASP A 253 -44.13 17.00 -27.00
CA ASP A 253 -45.35 17.75 -27.35
C ASP A 253 -46.57 16.82 -27.18
N GLU A 254 -47.20 16.85 -26.01
CA GLU A 254 -48.37 16.00 -25.75
C GLU A 254 -49.57 16.40 -26.61
N CYS A 255 -49.59 17.61 -27.17
CA CYS A 255 -50.64 18.09 -28.06
C CYS A 255 -50.49 17.59 -29.50
N SER A 256 -49.33 17.02 -29.86
CA SER A 256 -49.09 16.41 -31.18
C SER A 256 -49.98 15.19 -31.45
N SER A 257 -50.49 14.54 -30.40
CA SER A 257 -51.36 13.36 -30.50
C SER A 257 -52.26 13.20 -29.28
N HIS A 258 -53.54 12.88 -29.49
CA HIS A 258 -54.47 12.51 -28.42
C HIS A 258 -54.06 11.26 -27.61
N LEU A 259 -53.03 10.52 -28.05
CA LEU A 259 -52.46 9.41 -27.27
C LEU A 259 -51.54 9.88 -26.15
N PHE A 260 -51.04 11.12 -26.21
CA PHE A 260 -50.09 11.67 -25.25
C PHE A 260 -50.73 12.66 -24.27
N ASN A 261 -51.96 13.11 -24.54
CA ASN A 261 -52.73 13.96 -23.64
C ASN A 261 -54.08 13.33 -23.29
N SER A 262 -54.64 13.75 -22.16
CA SER A 262 -55.97 13.34 -21.69
C SER A 262 -57.00 14.45 -21.82
N CYS A 263 -56.83 15.38 -22.78
CA CYS A 263 -57.79 16.47 -22.96
C CYS A 263 -59.13 15.92 -23.50
N ASP A 264 -60.22 16.35 -22.86
CA ASP A 264 -61.57 15.96 -23.25
C ASP A 264 -62.00 16.61 -24.58
N VAL A 265 -63.02 16.05 -25.20
CA VAL A 265 -63.68 16.64 -26.36
C VAL A 265 -64.22 18.03 -25.99
N GLY A 266 -63.83 19.07 -26.75
CA GLY A 266 -64.16 20.48 -26.46
C GLY A 266 -63.14 21.20 -25.55
N GLN A 267 -62.00 20.56 -25.30
CA GLN A 267 -60.83 21.19 -24.70
C GLN A 267 -59.72 21.37 -25.73
N ARG A 268 -58.99 22.48 -25.61
CA ARG A 268 -57.76 22.77 -26.33
C ARG A 268 -56.55 22.39 -25.49
N CYS A 269 -55.69 21.55 -26.05
CA CYS A 269 -54.39 21.20 -25.47
C CYS A 269 -53.40 22.36 -25.65
N LEU A 270 -52.61 22.62 -24.61
CA LEU A 270 -51.48 23.55 -24.58
C LEU A 270 -50.25 22.82 -24.03
N ASP A 271 -49.26 22.61 -24.90
CA ASP A 271 -47.97 22.02 -24.57
C ASP A 271 -47.12 23.02 -23.76
N SER A 272 -46.34 22.50 -22.82
CA SER A 272 -45.41 23.25 -22.00
C SER A 272 -44.23 22.38 -21.58
N HIS A 273 -43.14 23.00 -21.11
CA HIS A 273 -41.92 22.24 -20.81
C HIS A 273 -42.13 21.23 -19.65
N GLY A 274 -42.07 19.94 -19.97
CA GLY A 274 -42.25 18.80 -19.08
C GLY A 274 -43.71 18.47 -18.73
N THR A 275 -44.70 19.10 -19.37
CA THR A 275 -46.13 18.88 -19.07
C THR A 275 -47.06 19.54 -20.09
N TYR A 276 -48.35 19.23 -20.05
CA TYR A 276 -49.38 19.93 -20.82
C TYR A 276 -50.54 20.39 -19.94
N SER A 277 -51.36 21.29 -20.49
CA SER A 277 -52.63 21.68 -19.89
C SER A 277 -53.78 21.64 -20.90
N CYS A 278 -54.97 21.32 -20.42
CA CYS A 278 -56.19 21.33 -21.21
C CYS A 278 -57.04 22.54 -20.81
N THR A 279 -57.47 23.33 -21.78
CA THR A 279 -58.27 24.53 -21.55
C THR A 279 -59.60 24.41 -22.27
N CYS A 280 -60.71 24.78 -21.62
CA CYS A 280 -62.02 24.74 -22.25
C CYS A 280 -62.07 25.69 -23.45
N ASP A 281 -62.70 25.24 -24.54
CA ASP A 281 -63.02 26.13 -25.65
C ASP A 281 -63.90 27.30 -25.19
N ARG A 282 -63.86 28.41 -25.94
CA ARG A 282 -64.64 29.60 -25.60
C ARG A 282 -66.13 29.26 -25.45
N GLY A 283 -66.68 29.54 -24.26
CA GLY A 283 -68.08 29.27 -23.91
C GLY A 283 -68.30 27.99 -23.12
N TYR A 284 -67.27 27.16 -22.92
CA TYR A 284 -67.30 25.97 -22.07
C TYR A 284 -66.62 26.24 -20.71
N VAL A 285 -67.07 25.53 -19.67
CA VAL A 285 -66.50 25.58 -18.32
C VAL A 285 -66.20 24.16 -17.83
N VAL A 286 -65.22 24.03 -16.95
CA VAL A 286 -64.86 22.75 -16.33
C VAL A 286 -66.04 22.28 -15.46
N ASP A 287 -66.48 21.04 -15.62
CA ASP A 287 -67.47 20.43 -14.73
C ASP A 287 -66.78 19.97 -13.44
N PRO A 288 -67.07 20.58 -12.27
CA PRO A 288 -66.42 20.21 -11.02
C PRO A 288 -66.82 18.82 -10.48
N GLY A 289 -67.76 18.11 -11.13
CA GLY A 289 -68.20 16.77 -10.74
C GLY A 289 -67.47 15.60 -11.40
N LYS A 290 -66.52 15.84 -12.32
CA LYS A 290 -65.68 14.80 -12.95
C LYS A 290 -64.21 14.99 -12.57
N PHE A 291 -63.75 14.19 -11.61
CA PHE A 291 -62.35 13.99 -11.25
C PHE A 291 -62.07 12.48 -11.18
#